data_AF-R5AJU5-F1
#
_entry.id   AF-R5AJU5-F1
#
_cell.length_a   1.000
_cell.length_b   1.000
_cell.length_c   1.000
_cell.angle_alpha   90.00
_cell.angle_beta   90.00
_cell.angle_gamma   90.00
#
_symmetry.space_group_name_H-M   'P 1'
#
loop_
_entity.id
_entity.type
_entity.pdbx_description
1 polymer ?
#
loop_
_entity_poly.entity_id
_entity_poly.type
_entity_poly.pdbx_seq_one_letter_code
_entity_poly.pdbx_strand_id
1 'polypeptide(L)'
;MKTVTIKIPTSFKEWKNWFAERVKSRKRHNADVLWDFAQAISREAQSNYWKNDVSEIMKRDVFRLGGSSKLTKLYFEAKNKLK
;
A
#
# COMPACT_ATOMS: atom_id res chain seq x y z
N MET A 1 -9.02 -10.66 29.65
CA MET A 1 -8.58 -9.25 29.43
C MET A 1 -7.23 -9.27 28.76
N LYS A 2 -7.01 -8.50 27.69
CA LYS A 2 -5.68 -8.37 27.06
C LYS A 2 -4.91 -7.25 27.77
N THR A 3 -3.81 -7.59 28.42
CA THR A 3 -2.91 -6.63 29.06
C THR A 3 -2.17 -5.86 27.98
N VAL A 4 -2.37 -4.54 27.90
CA VAL A 4 -1.64 -3.67 26.96
C VAL A 4 -0.49 -3.01 27.73
N THR A 5 0.72 -3.49 27.50
CA THR A 5 1.93 -2.94 28.14
C THR A 5 2.40 -1.71 27.38
N ILE A 6 2.09 -0.52 27.90
CA ILE A 6 2.54 0.76 27.31
C ILE A 6 3.92 1.09 27.88
N LYS A 7 4.98 0.97 27.07
CA LYS A 7 6.32 1.45 27.43
C LYS A 7 6.37 2.97 27.24
N ILE A 8 6.48 3.69 28.34
CA ILE A 8 6.64 5.16 28.35
C ILE A 8 8.15 5.46 28.19
N PRO A 9 8.56 6.21 27.15
CA PRO A 9 9.96 6.61 27.01
C PRO A 9 10.38 7.50 28.18
N THR A 10 11.51 7.18 28.78
CA THR A 10 12.05 7.87 29.97
C THR A 10 13.17 8.86 29.64
N SER A 11 13.65 8.87 28.40
CA SER A 11 14.66 9.81 27.90
C SER A 11 14.28 10.43 26.56
N PHE A 12 14.87 11.59 26.25
CA PHE A 12 14.68 12.26 24.94
C PHE A 12 15.09 11.38 23.76
N LYS A 13 16.15 10.57 23.93
CA LYS A 13 16.61 9.61 22.92
C LYS A 13 15.57 8.52 22.66
N GLU A 14 14.97 7.97 23.71
CA GLU A 14 13.88 6.99 23.60
C GLU A 14 12.63 7.59 22.98
N TRP A 15 12.27 8.82 23.35
CA TRP A 15 11.13 9.52 22.79
C TRP A 15 11.29 9.76 21.28
N LYS A 16 12.47 10.23 20.85
CA LYS A 16 12.79 10.42 19.42
C LYS A 16 12.71 9.11 18.63
N ASN A 17 13.22 8.01 19.20
CA ASN A 17 13.15 6.69 18.56
C ASN A 17 11.72 6.18 18.47
N TRP A 18 10.93 6.31 19.54
CA TRP A 18 9.53 5.92 19.57
C TRP A 18 8.69 6.68 18.52
N PHE A 19 8.91 7.99 18.39
CA PHE A 19 8.25 8.80 17.36
C PHE A 19 8.65 8.37 15.94
N ALA A 20 9.95 8.12 15.72
CA ALA A 20 10.45 7.65 14.43
C ALA A 20 9.86 6.28 14.05
N GLU A 21 9.76 5.34 15.00
CA GLU A 21 9.11 4.05 14.80
C GLU A 21 7.63 4.19 14.47
N ARG A 22 6.91 5.06 15.18
CA ARG A 22 5.49 5.29 14.96
C ARG A 22 5.22 5.88 13.57
N VAL A 23 6.02 6.87 13.14
CA VAL A 23 5.95 7.44 11.80
C VAL A 23 6.29 6.40 10.73
N LYS A 24 7.34 5.60 10.95
CA LYS A 24 7.75 4.52 10.05
C LYS A 24 6.65 3.45 9.92
N SER A 25 6.02 3.08 11.02
CA SER A 25 4.89 2.14 11.06
C SER A 25 3.70 2.67 10.28
N ARG A 26 3.33 3.94 10.48
CA ARG A 26 2.23 4.58 9.74
C ARG A 26 2.51 4.65 8.23
N LYS A 27 3.74 5.00 7.85
CA LYS A 27 4.16 5.04 6.44
C LYS A 27 4.12 3.66 5.79
N ARG A 28 4.56 2.61 6.49
CA ARG A 28 4.46 1.22 6.03
C ARG A 28 3.00 0.81 5.84
N HIS A 29 2.18 1.01 6.87
CA HIS A 29 0.76 0.67 6.81
C HIS A 29 0.03 1.35 5.65
N ASN A 30 0.25 2.66 5.45
CA ASN A 30 -0.37 3.37 4.32
C ASN A 30 0.12 2.84 2.96
N ALA A 31 1.39 2.47 2.84
CA ALA A 31 1.93 1.88 1.62
C ALA A 31 1.34 0.47 1.34
N ASP A 32 1.10 -0.31 2.40
CA ASP A 32 0.45 -1.63 2.31
C ASP A 32 -1.01 -1.48 1.87
N VAL A 33 -1.75 -0.55 2.48
CA VAL A 33 -3.14 -0.24 2.08
C VAL A 33 -3.24 0.15 0.60
N LEU A 34 -2.32 0.99 0.10
CA LEU A 34 -2.29 1.36 -1.33
C LEU A 34 -1.99 0.16 -2.23
N TRP A 35 -1.12 -0.74 -1.78
CA TRP A 35 -0.75 -1.93 -2.54
C TRP A 35 -1.91 -2.93 -2.62
N ASP A 36 -2.61 -3.15 -1.51
CA ASP A 36 -3.78 -4.02 -1.44
C ASP A 36 -4.93 -3.48 -2.29
N PHE A 37 -5.13 -2.15 -2.28
CA PHE A 37 -6.10 -1.50 -3.15
C PHE A 37 -5.78 -1.71 -4.64
N ALA A 38 -4.52 -1.53 -5.04
CA ALA A 38 -4.11 -1.77 -6.42
C ALA A 38 -4.27 -3.26 -6.81
N GLN A 39 -3.99 -4.19 -5.89
CA GLN A 39 -4.26 -5.61 -6.10
C GLN A 39 -5.73 -5.92 -6.29
N ALA A 40 -6.62 -5.33 -5.50
CA ALA A 40 -8.06 -5.54 -5.63
C ALA A 40 -8.55 -5.12 -7.02
N ILE A 41 -8.14 -3.95 -7.51
CA ILE A 41 -8.49 -3.47 -8.86
C ILE A 41 -7.96 -4.43 -9.94
N SER A 42 -6.70 -4.85 -9.82
CA SER A 42 -6.08 -5.76 -10.79
C SER A 42 -6.83 -7.10 -10.88
N ARG A 43 -7.21 -7.66 -9.73
CA ARG A 43 -7.99 -8.90 -9.64
C ARG A 43 -9.40 -8.74 -10.19
N GLU A 44 -10.05 -7.62 -9.90
CA GLU A 44 -11.42 -7.35 -10.37
C GLU A 44 -11.46 -7.27 -11.90
N ALA A 45 -10.47 -6.61 -12.52
CA ALA A 45 -10.32 -6.55 -13.98
C ALA A 45 -10.04 -7.92 -14.64
N GLN A 46 -9.52 -8.88 -13.86
CA GLN A 46 -9.28 -10.26 -14.29
C GLN A 46 -10.39 -11.23 -13.82
N SER A 47 -11.43 -10.73 -13.14
CA SER A 47 -12.52 -11.55 -12.62
C SER A 47 -13.30 -12.22 -13.74
N ASN A 48 -13.98 -13.33 -13.43
CA ASN A 48 -14.80 -14.02 -14.43
C ASN A 48 -15.92 -13.14 -15.00
N TYR A 49 -16.35 -12.11 -14.27
CA TYR A 49 -17.34 -11.14 -14.72
C TYR A 49 -16.74 -10.21 -15.78
N TRP A 50 -15.65 -9.49 -15.44
CA TRP A 50 -15.08 -8.46 -16.32
C TRP A 50 -14.07 -8.95 -17.36
N LYS A 51 -13.53 -10.18 -17.21
CA LYS A 51 -12.42 -10.65 -18.05
C LYS A 51 -12.73 -10.67 -19.55
N ASN A 52 -14.00 -10.76 -19.95
CA ASN A 52 -14.36 -10.76 -21.37
C ASN A 52 -14.67 -9.35 -21.89
N ASP A 53 -15.01 -8.41 -21.01
CA ASP A 53 -15.33 -7.02 -21.35
C ASP A 53 -14.08 -6.13 -21.40
N VAL A 54 -13.05 -6.50 -20.64
CA VAL A 54 -11.76 -5.80 -20.62
C VAL A 54 -10.84 -6.39 -21.69
N SER A 55 -10.38 -5.55 -22.62
CA SER A 55 -9.44 -5.97 -23.65
C SER A 55 -8.11 -6.47 -23.07
N GLU A 56 -7.46 -7.41 -23.74
CA GLU A 56 -6.14 -7.92 -23.34
C GLU A 56 -5.09 -6.81 -23.25
N ILE A 57 -5.19 -5.79 -24.12
CA ILE A 57 -4.32 -4.60 -24.08
C ILE A 57 -4.53 -3.84 -22.77
N MET A 58 -5.78 -3.61 -22.35
CA MET A 58 -6.06 -2.95 -21.07
C MET A 58 -5.60 -3.79 -19.88
N LYS A 59 -5.79 -5.11 -19.90
CA LYS A 59 -5.28 -5.98 -18.84
C LYS A 59 -3.77 -5.86 -18.69
N ARG A 60 -3.03 -5.83 -19.81
CA ARG A 60 -1.57 -5.73 -19.82
C ARG A 60 -1.06 -4.33 -19.43
N ASP A 61 -1.61 -3.28 -20.04
CA ASP A 61 -1.04 -1.94 -20.00
C ASP A 61 -1.65 -1.07 -18.90
N VAL A 62 -2.87 -1.40 -18.45
CA VAL A 62 -3.57 -0.66 -17.39
C VAL A 62 -3.57 -1.45 -16.09
N PHE A 63 -4.14 -2.65 -16.08
CA PHE A 63 -4.49 -3.36 -14.84
C PHE A 63 -3.44 -4.32 -14.29
N ARG A 64 -2.45 -4.72 -15.08
CA ARG A 64 -1.36 -5.59 -14.61
C ARG A 64 -0.62 -4.94 -13.44
N LEU A 65 -0.34 -5.69 -12.40
CA LEU A 65 0.59 -5.25 -11.36
C LEU A 65 2.03 -5.64 -11.70
N GLY A 66 2.93 -4.68 -11.57
CA GLY A 66 4.33 -4.80 -11.97
C GLY A 66 4.60 -4.28 -13.38
N GLY A 67 5.88 -4.02 -13.65
CA GLY A 67 6.32 -3.44 -14.92
C GLY A 67 5.88 -1.98 -15.11
N SER A 68 5.56 -1.61 -16.34
CA SER A 68 5.30 -0.23 -16.78
C SER A 68 3.81 0.12 -16.89
N SER A 69 2.92 -0.71 -16.34
CA SER A 69 1.47 -0.51 -16.42
C SER A 69 1.01 0.76 -15.70
N LYS A 70 -0.14 1.30 -16.12
CA LYS A 70 -0.71 2.53 -15.53
C LYS A 70 -1.01 2.36 -14.04
N LEU A 71 -1.60 1.23 -13.62
CA LEU A 71 -1.93 0.98 -12.21
C LEU A 71 -0.67 0.92 -11.33
N THR A 72 0.40 0.31 -11.82
CA THR A 72 1.70 0.26 -11.12
C THR A 72 2.30 1.66 -10.97
N LYS A 73 2.26 2.47 -12.03
CA LYS A 73 2.72 3.87 -11.98
C LYS A 73 1.94 4.68 -10.96
N LEU A 74 0.61 4.57 -10.97
CA LEU A 74 -0.26 5.27 -10.02
C LEU A 74 0.03 4.86 -8.56
N TYR A 75 0.29 3.57 -8.30
CA TYR A 75 0.72 3.10 -6.98
C TYR A 75 2.01 3.78 -6.54
N PHE A 76 3.05 3.80 -7.38
CA PHE A 76 4.33 4.42 -7.02
C PHE A 76 4.23 5.93 -6.87
N GLU A 77 3.44 6.61 -7.70
CA GLU A 77 3.13 8.03 -7.55
C GLU A 77 2.44 8.32 -6.21
N ALA A 78 1.40 7.56 -5.85
CA ALA A 78 0.69 7.72 -4.59
C ALA A 78 1.62 7.41 -3.39
N LYS A 79 2.40 6.33 -3.46
CA LYS A 79 3.40 5.98 -2.44
C LYS A 79 4.44 7.08 -2.24
N ASN A 80 4.89 7.73 -3.30
CA ASN A 80 5.84 8.84 -3.21
C ASN A 80 5.23 10.08 -2.54
N LYS A 81 3.93 10.30 -2.68
CA LYS A 81 3.20 11.38 -1.99
C LYS A 81 2.95 11.11 -0.50
N LEU A 82 3.07 9.86 -0.04
CA LEU A 82 2.99 9.50 1.38
C LEU A 82 4.29 9.78 2.16
N LYS A 83 5.32 10.31 1.51
CA LYS A 83 6.57 10.78 2.15
C LYS A 83 6.29 11.91 3.12
#